data_AF-A0A1I4KSE2-F1
#
_entry.id   AF-A0A1I4KSE2-F1
#
_cell.length_a   1.000
_cell.length_b   1.000
_cell.length_c   1.000
_cell.angle_alpha   90.00
_cell.angle_beta   90.00
_cell.angle_gamma   90.00
#
_symmetry.space_group_name_H-M   'P 1'
#
loop_
_entity.id
_entity.type
_entity.pdbx_description
1 polymer ?
#
loop_
_entity_poly.entity_id
_entity_poly.type
_entity_poly.pdbx_seq_one_letter_code
_entity_poly.pdbx_strand_id
1 'polypeptide(L)'
;MQTNQEIHNLTSEKLLTLEEVERRTGFRSSFIYKQIRNKAFPPPVKIGISSRWRESEVSLWIDRQIQNNVAGNQSVEAARGCNASR
;
A
#
# COMPACT_ATOMS: atom_id res chain seq x y z
N MET A 1 30.67 5.43 5.83
CA MET A 1 30.24 4.50 6.89
C MET A 1 28.73 4.51 6.89
N GLN A 2 28.10 3.74 5.99
CA GLN A 2 26.65 3.81 5.76
C GLN A 2 25.95 2.62 6.42
N THR A 3 24.83 2.94 7.09
CA THR A 3 23.64 2.11 7.39
C THR A 3 23.75 0.96 8.40
N ASN A 4 24.03 1.29 9.67
CA ASN A 4 23.53 0.54 10.84
C ASN A 4 22.01 0.76 11.07
N GLN A 5 21.23 0.85 9.98
CA GLN A 5 19.77 1.03 10.02
C GLN A 5 18.97 -0.07 9.30
N GLU A 6 19.63 -1.15 8.87
CA GLU A 6 18.94 -2.25 8.15
C GLU A 6 18.64 -3.49 9.01
N ILE A 7 19.19 -3.59 10.22
CA ILE A 7 19.03 -4.82 11.04
C ILE A 7 17.69 -4.83 11.82
N HIS A 8 17.06 -3.68 12.07
CA HIS A 8 15.83 -3.59 12.87
C HIS A 8 14.51 -3.88 12.13
N ASN A 9 14.54 -4.28 10.84
CA ASN A 9 13.33 -4.68 10.11
C ASN A 9 13.18 -6.19 9.90
N LEU A 10 14.10 -7.01 10.44
CA LEU A 10 14.12 -8.47 10.30
C LEU A 10 13.24 -9.22 11.33
N THR A 11 12.65 -8.53 12.31
CA THR A 11 12.09 -9.19 13.51
C THR A 11 10.59 -9.47 13.47
N SER A 12 9.84 -9.09 12.43
CA SER A 12 8.43 -9.54 12.28
C SER A 12 7.80 -9.29 10.89
N GLU A 13 8.53 -9.44 9.79
CA GLU A 13 7.85 -9.45 8.48
C GLU A 13 6.93 -10.67 8.37
N LYS A 14 5.61 -10.43 8.46
CA LYS A 14 4.60 -11.47 8.36
C LYS A 14 4.16 -11.67 6.92
N LEU A 15 3.93 -12.94 6.59
CA LEU A 15 3.34 -13.34 5.34
C LEU A 15 1.83 -13.49 5.50
N LEU A 16 1.09 -12.60 4.86
CA LEU A 16 -0.36 -12.54 4.92
C LEU A 16 -0.97 -13.61 4.00
N THR A 17 -2.06 -14.22 4.47
CA THR A 17 -2.96 -15.04 3.66
C THR A 17 -3.80 -14.15 2.76
N LEU A 18 -4.44 -14.74 1.75
CA LEU A 18 -5.43 -14.03 0.93
C LEU A 18 -6.55 -13.41 1.79
N GLU A 19 -7.06 -14.15 2.78
CA GLU A 19 -8.09 -13.69 3.72
C GLU A 19 -7.65 -12.45 4.50
N GLU A 20 -6.41 -12.42 4.97
CA GLU A 20 -5.87 -11.26 5.67
C GLU A 20 -5.70 -10.05 4.74
N VAL A 21 -5.30 -10.28 3.49
CA VAL A 21 -5.23 -9.24 2.46
C VAL A 21 -6.63 -8.70 2.14
N GLU A 22 -7.64 -9.55 2.02
CA GLU A 22 -9.03 -9.14 1.85
C GLU A 22 -9.50 -8.27 3.02
N ARG A 23 -9.20 -8.69 4.26
CA ARG A 23 -9.56 -7.95 5.47
C ARG A 23 -8.90 -6.56 5.53
N ARG A 24 -7.61 -6.46 5.18
CA ARG A 24 -6.88 -5.19 5.23
C ARG A 24 -7.27 -4.22 4.12
N THR A 25 -7.51 -4.74 2.92
CA THR A 25 -7.82 -3.91 1.76
C THR A 25 -9.31 -3.62 1.63
N GLY A 26 -10.17 -4.38 2.31
CA GLY A 26 -11.63 -4.31 2.17
C GLY A 26 -12.15 -4.86 0.83
N PHE A 27 -11.27 -5.42 -0.02
CA PHE A 27 -11.62 -5.96 -1.32
C PHE A 27 -11.76 -7.48 -1.29
N ARG A 28 -12.55 -8.01 -2.23
CA ARG A 28 -12.65 -9.46 -2.46
C ARG A 28 -11.45 -9.95 -3.28
N SER A 29 -11.10 -11.21 -3.09
CA SER A 29 -10.02 -11.93 -3.80
C SER A 29 -10.09 -11.80 -5.32
N SER A 30 -11.29 -11.85 -5.91
CA SER A 30 -11.47 -11.66 -7.35
C SER A 30 -10.96 -10.31 -7.84
N PHE A 31 -11.17 -9.25 -7.05
CA PHE A 31 -10.66 -7.91 -7.33
C PHE A 31 -9.14 -7.86 -7.15
N ILE A 32 -8.62 -8.46 -6.08
CA ILE A 32 -7.17 -8.54 -5.84
C ILE A 32 -6.46 -9.23 -7.01
N TYR A 33 -6.94 -10.39 -7.46
CA TYR A 33 -6.38 -11.09 -8.62
C TYR A 33 -6.50 -10.28 -9.92
N LYS A 34 -7.59 -9.52 -10.10
CA LYS A 34 -7.72 -8.59 -11.24
C LYS A 34 -6.65 -7.50 -11.19
N GLN A 35 -6.40 -6.91 -10.02
CA GLN A 35 -5.37 -5.87 -9.86
C GLN A 35 -3.96 -6.43 -10.00
N ILE A 36 -3.71 -7.67 -9.57
CA ILE A 36 -2.43 -8.36 -9.82
C ILE A 36 -2.20 -8.53 -11.33
N ARG A 37 -3.22 -8.93 -12.11
CA ARG A 37 -3.12 -8.99 -13.58
C ARG A 37 -2.83 -7.62 -14.21
N ASN A 38 -3.40 -6.56 -13.64
CA ASN A 38 -3.16 -5.19 -14.06
C ASN A 38 -1.83 -4.60 -13.54
N LYS A 39 -1.01 -5.38 -12.82
CA LYS A 39 0.24 -4.93 -12.16
C LYS A 39 0.06 -3.75 -11.20
N ALA A 40 -1.16 -3.53 -10.72
CA ALA A 40 -1.51 -2.44 -9.82
C ALA A 40 -1.48 -2.85 -8.33
N PHE A 41 -1.34 -4.14 -8.04
CA PHE A 41 -1.29 -4.70 -6.68
C PHE A 41 -0.01 -5.53 -6.49
N PRO A 42 0.58 -5.58 -5.27
CA PRO A 42 1.79 -6.36 -5.02
C PRO A 42 1.65 -7.84 -5.41
N PRO A 43 2.67 -8.41 -6.07
CA PRO A 43 2.62 -9.80 -6.52
C PRO A 43 2.65 -10.77 -5.33
N PRO A 44 1.96 -11.92 -5.42
CA PRO A 44 2.05 -12.94 -4.41
C PRO A 44 3.42 -13.63 -4.42
N VAL A 45 3.99 -13.84 -3.25
CA VAL A 45 5.10 -14.74 -2.98
C VAL A 45 4.58 -16.18 -3.01
N LYS A 46 5.14 -17.01 -3.90
CA LYS A 46 4.78 -18.43 -4.01
C LYS A 46 5.58 -19.25 -3.00
N ILE A 47 4.89 -19.91 -2.08
CA ILE A 47 5.48 -20.84 -1.11
C ILE A 47 4.80 -22.20 -1.35
N GLY A 48 5.43 -23.01 -2.21
CA GLY A 48 4.83 -24.24 -2.73
C GLY A 48 3.53 -23.97 -3.47
N ILE A 49 2.45 -24.63 -3.05
CA ILE A 49 1.09 -24.42 -3.60
C ILE A 49 0.42 -23.15 -3.07
N SER A 50 0.92 -22.58 -1.98
CA SER A 50 0.30 -21.45 -1.31
C SER A 50 0.80 -20.13 -1.87
N SER A 51 -0.11 -19.17 -2.06
CA SER A 51 0.23 -17.78 -2.39
C SER A 51 0.14 -16.93 -1.13
N ARG A 52 1.20 -16.19 -0.82
CA ARG A 52 1.30 -15.31 0.36
C ARG A 52 1.76 -13.92 -0.04
N TRP A 53 1.46 -12.92 0.78
CA TRP A 53 1.88 -11.53 0.52
C TRP A 53 2.73 -11.01 1.66
N ARG A 54 3.77 -10.23 1.37
CA ARG A 54 4.52 -9.54 2.42
C ARG A 54 3.65 -8.43 3.01
N GLU A 55 3.56 -8.41 4.33
CA GLU A 55 2.79 -7.40 5.07
C GLU A 55 3.22 -5.97 4.68
N SER A 56 4.52 -5.72 4.64
CA SER A 56 5.11 -4.43 4.27
C SER A 56 4.64 -3.96 2.89
N GLU A 57 4.62 -4.85 1.89
CA GLU A 57 4.21 -4.50 0.52
C GLU A 57 2.72 -4.14 0.43
N VAL A 58 1.88 -4.84 1.18
CA VAL A 58 0.44 -4.56 1.25
C VAL A 58 0.19 -3.24 1.97
N SER A 59 0.89 -2.98 3.08
CA SER A 59 0.79 -1.71 3.83
C SER A 59 1.19 -0.53 2.94
N LEU A 60 2.35 -0.62 2.28
CA LEU A 60 2.83 0.42 1.37
C LEU A 60 1.87 0.65 0.19
N TRP A 61 1.17 -0.39 -0.27
CA TRP A 61 0.15 -0.23 -1.29
C TRP A 61 -1.05 0.56 -0.77
N ILE A 62 -1.54 0.26 0.44
CA ILE A 62 -2.64 1.00 1.09
C ILE A 62 -2.25 2.48 1.26
N ASP A 63 -1.05 2.74 1.78
CA ASP A 63 -0.55 4.10 1.99
C ASP A 63 -0.48 4.88 0.68
N ARG A 64 -0.05 4.24 -0.42
CA ARG A 64 -0.08 4.86 -1.75
C ARG A 64 -1.48 5.20 -2.22
N GLN A 65 -2.47 4.34 -1.97
CA GLN A 65 -3.87 4.64 -2.33
C GLN A 65 -4.41 5.83 -1.53
N ILE A 66 -4.10 5.89 -0.23
CA ILE A 66 -4.47 7.01 0.64
C ILE A 66 -3.79 8.29 0.15
N GLN A 67 -2.49 8.24 -0.14
CA GLN A 67 -1.75 9.42 -0.62
C GLN A 67 -2.24 9.90 -1.98
N ASN A 68 -2.58 9.00 -2.90
CA ASN A 68 -3.20 9.37 -4.18
C ASN A 68 -4.54 10.07 -3.97
N ASN A 69 -5.35 9.61 -3.01
CA ASN A 69 -6.61 10.25 -2.65
C ASN A 69 -6.40 11.64 -2.02
N VAL A 70 -5.43 11.75 -1.10
CA VAL A 70 -5.10 13.02 -0.43
C VAL A 70 -4.48 14.03 -1.41
N ALA A 71 -3.58 13.60 -2.30
CA ALA A 71 -2.96 14.47 -3.30
C ALA A 71 -3.98 15.06 -4.28
N GLY A 72 -5.02 14.30 -4.64
CA GLY A 72 -6.16 14.82 -5.41
C GLY A 72 -6.98 15.88 -4.65
N ASN A 73 -6.95 15.87 -3.32
CA ASN A 73 -7.61 16.84 -2.46
C ASN A 73 -6.70 18.02 -2.04
N GLN A 74 -5.38 17.93 -2.23
CA GLN A 74 -4.44 19.01 -1.86
C GLN A 74 -4.34 20.14 -2.90
N SER A 75 -4.83 19.93 -4.13
CA SER A 75 -4.86 20.98 -5.15
C SER A 75 -5.97 22.03 -4.94
N VAL A 76 -6.97 21.76 -4.08
CA VAL A 76 -8.07 22.72 -3.84
C VAL A 76 -7.80 23.71 -2.71
N GLU A 77 -6.80 23.46 -1.86
CA GLU A 77 -6.54 24.28 -0.67
C GLU A 77 -5.49 25.39 -0.91
N ALA A 78 -4.59 25.23 -1.89
CA ALA A 78 -3.58 26.25 -2.22
C ALA A 78 -4.17 27.54 -2.84
N ALA A 79 -5.41 27.50 -3.35
CA ALA A 79 -6.06 28.64 -3.99
C ALA A 79 -6.87 29.54 -3.03
N ARG A 80 -7.01 29.18 -1.74
CA ARG A 80 -7.81 29.96 -0.77
C ARG A 80 -7.00 30.99 0.04
N GLY A 81 -5.68 31.09 -0.20
CA GLY A 81 -4.78 32.00 0.53
C GLY A 81 -4.60 33.40 -0.05
N CYS A 82 -5.26 33.75 -1.15
CA CYS A 82 -5.15 35.08 -1.76
C CYS A 82 -6.54 35.71 -1.92
N ASN A 83 -7.04 36.38 -0.88
CA ASN A 83 -7.89 37.54 -1.10
C ASN A 83 -7.25 38.70 -0.35
N ALA A 84 -6.45 39.43 -1.12
CA ALA A 84 -5.81 40.66 -0.74
C ALA A 84 -6.85 41.64 -0.18
N SER A 85 -6.42 42.33 0.86
CA SER A 85 -7.04 43.51 1.44
C SER A 85 -7.66 44.42 0.38
N ARG A 86 -8.91 44.82 0.61
CA ARG A 86 -9.44 46.07 0.09
C ARG A 86 -10.34 46.72 1.14
#